data_AF-A0A1G5FH36-F1
#
_entry.id   AF-A0A1G5FH36-F1
#
_cell.length_a   1.000
_cell.length_b   1.000
_cell.length_c   1.000
_cell.angle_alpha   90.00
_cell.angle_beta   90.00
_cell.angle_gamma   90.00
#
_symmetry.space_group_name_H-M   'P 1'
#
loop_
_entity.id
_entity.type
_entity.pdbx_description
1 polymer ?
#
loop_
_entity_poly.entity_id
_entity_poly.type
_entity_poly.pdbx_seq_one_letter_code
_entity_poly.pdbx_strand_id
1 'polypeptide(L)' 'MANVLAVAWGVKEMVEPSQADAVREYIKSMEGSKVQLDTGETATLLKGDVKEKNDKATLIYRYQLM' A
#
# COMPACT_ATOMS: atom_id res chain seq x y z
N MET A 1 -6.89 4.92 28.18
CA MET A 1 -5.93 4.72 27.07
C MET A 1 -6.70 4.07 25.94
N ALA A 2 -7.05 4.83 24.91
CA ALA A 2 -7.79 4.29 23.78
C ALA A 2 -6.86 3.35 23.02
N ASN A 3 -7.17 2.06 23.03
CA ASN A 3 -6.62 1.09 22.08
C ASN A 3 -7.03 1.60 20.69
N VAL A 4 -6.17 2.36 20.02
CA VAL A 4 -6.24 2.48 18.57
C VAL A 4 -5.93 1.07 18.09
N LEU A 5 -6.98 0.26 17.93
CA LEU A 5 -6.88 -1.00 17.21
C LEU A 5 -6.08 -0.66 15.95
N ALA A 6 -4.98 -1.36 15.71
CA ALA A 6 -4.18 -1.23 14.53
C ALA A 6 -5.05 -1.55 13.30
N VAL A 7 -5.86 -0.60 12.86
CA VAL A 7 -6.83 -0.74 11.78
C VAL A 7 -6.03 -0.74 10.49
N ALA A 8 -6.22 -1.78 9.69
CA ALA A 8 -5.63 -1.82 8.36
C ALA A 8 -6.14 -0.63 7.52
N TRP A 9 -5.26 0.32 7.20
CA TRP A 9 -5.59 1.47 6.35
C TRP A 9 -5.49 1.08 4.89
N GLY A 10 -6.55 1.39 4.13
CA GLY A 10 -6.55 1.25 2.67
C GLY A 10 -6.23 2.56 1.99
N VAL A 11 -5.20 2.57 1.15
CA VAL A 11 -4.79 3.71 0.33
C VAL A 11 -5.16 3.46 -1.12
N LYS A 12 -5.55 4.53 -1.82
CA LYS A 12 -5.82 4.53 -3.26
C LYS A 12 -5.15 5.74 -3.89
N GLU A 13 -4.19 5.50 -4.77
CA GLU A 13 -3.42 6.53 -5.45
C GLU A 13 -3.51 6.33 -6.97
N MET A 14 -3.48 7.42 -7.74
CA MET A 14 -3.40 7.33 -9.19
C MET A 14 -1.96 7.15 -9.61
N VAL A 15 -1.73 6.22 -10.53
CA VAL A 15 -0.42 5.99 -11.15
C VAL A 15 -0.55 6.10 -12.66
N GLU A 16 0.54 6.47 -13.32
CA GLU A 16 0.57 6.49 -14.78
C GLU A 16 0.33 5.06 -15.33
N PRO A 17 -0.55 4.88 -16.32
CA PRO A 17 -0.80 3.56 -16.91
C PRO A 17 0.46 2.89 -17.45
N SER A 18 1.39 3.67 -17.98
CA SER A 18 2.70 3.23 -18.47
C SER A 18 3.59 2.60 -17.39
N GLN A 19 3.33 2.90 -16.12
CA GLN A 19 4.07 2.37 -14.98
C GLN A 19 3.26 1.34 -14.16
N ALA A 20 2.04 1.01 -14.59
CA ALA A 20 1.11 0.17 -13.83
C ALA A 20 1.69 -1.20 -13.47
N ASP A 21 2.34 -1.88 -14.43
CA ASP A 21 2.95 -3.20 -14.21
C ASP A 21 4.15 -3.13 -13.27
N ALA A 22 5.05 -2.15 -13.45
CA ALA A 22 6.21 -1.97 -12.59
C ALA A 22 5.79 -1.66 -11.14
N VAL A 23 4.78 -0.79 -10.95
CA VAL A 23 4.23 -0.48 -9.63
C VAL A 23 3.52 -1.71 -9.04
N ARG A 24 2.80 -2.49 -9.85
CA ARG A 24 2.14 -3.73 -9.42
C ARG A 24 3.14 -4.75 -8.92
N GLU A 25 4.22 -5.00 -9.66
CA GLU A 25 5.28 -5.93 -9.25
C GLU A 25 5.97 -5.46 -7.98
N TYR A 26 6.34 -4.18 -7.93
CA TYR A 26 6.99 -3.60 -6.77
C TYR A 26 6.11 -3.71 -5.51
N ILE A 27 4.85 -3.27 -5.58
CA ILE A 27 3.96 -3.30 -4.40
C ILE A 27 3.65 -4.74 -3.96
N LYS A 28 3.58 -5.69 -4.90
CA LYS A 28 3.41 -7.12 -4.56
C LYS A 28 4.65 -7.70 -3.89
N SER A 29 5.85 -7.32 -4.33
CA SER A 29 7.09 -7.73 -3.68
C SER A 29 7.21 -7.22 -2.24
N MET A 30 6.55 -6.11 -1.94
CA MET A 30 6.52 -5.52 -0.60
C MET A 30 5.44 -6.14 0.31
N GLU A 31 4.56 -7.02 -0.18
CA GLU A 31 3.52 -7.64 0.67
C GLU A 31 4.16 -8.43 1.83
N GLY A 32 3.70 -8.18 3.05
CA GLY A 32 4.27 -8.74 4.27
C GLY A 32 5.53 -8.03 4.77
N SER A 33 6.06 -7.06 4.03
CA SER A 33 7.24 -6.28 4.44
C SER A 33 6.89 -5.27 5.53
N LYS A 34 7.87 -4.99 6.39
CA LYS A 34 7.79 -3.98 7.45
C LYS A 34 8.59 -2.75 7.02
N VAL A 35 7.96 -1.59 7.06
CA VAL A 35 8.55 -0.30 6.75
C VAL A 35 8.57 0.52 8.03
N GLN A 36 9.75 0.92 8.47
CA GLN A 36 9.90 1.83 9.61
C GLN A 36 9.62 3.25 9.13
N LEU A 37 8.66 3.92 9.75
CA LEU A 37 8.32 5.31 9.46
C LEU A 37 9.22 6.26 10.22
N ASP A 38 9.39 7.47 9.71
CA ASP A 38 10.14 8.54 10.38
C ASP A 38 9.53 8.94 11.74
N THR A 39 8.26 8.58 11.97
CA THR A 39 7.57 8.75 13.27
C THR A 39 8.02 7.76 14.34
N GLY A 40 8.82 6.75 13.97
CA GLY A 40 9.27 5.66 14.85
C GLY A 40 8.33 4.45 14.88
N GLU A 41 7.18 4.53 14.24
CA GLU A 41 6.21 3.43 14.11
C GLU A 41 6.59 2.47 12.98
N THR A 42 6.16 1.21 13.08
CA THR A 42 6.42 0.22 12.02
C THR A 42 5.14 -0.07 11.24
N ALA A 43 5.11 0.28 9.95
CA ALA A 43 4.03 -0.08 9.05
C ALA A 43 4.29 -1.44 8.42
N THR A 44 3.39 -2.41 8.61
CA THR A 44 3.42 -3.68 7.87
C THR A 44 2.51 -3.56 6.65
N LEU A 45 3.05 -3.74 5.45
CA LEU A 45 2.26 -3.80 4.25
C LEU A 45 1.53 -5.15 4.21
N LEU A 46 0.20 -5.13 4.15
CA LEU A 46 -0.62 -6.34 4.16
C LEU A 46 -0.87 -6.86 2.75
N LYS A 47 -1.25 -5.95 1.84
CA LYS A 47 -1.63 -6.29 0.46
C LYS A 47 -1.48 -5.08 -0.44
N GLY A 48 -1.06 -5.26 -1.69
CA GLY A 48 -0.97 -4.22 -2.70
C GLY A 48 -1.34 -4.74 -4.09
N ASP A 49 -2.13 -3.98 -4.82
CA ASP A 49 -2.40 -4.26 -6.24
C ASP A 49 -2.62 -2.96 -7.00
N VAL A 50 -2.56 -3.02 -8.33
CA VAL A 50 -2.86 -1.90 -9.22
C VAL A 50 -4.08 -2.28 -10.03
N LYS A 51 -5.13 -1.46 -9.95
CA LYS A 51 -6.35 -1.63 -10.72
C LYS A 51 -6.33 -0.73 -11.95
N GLU A 52 -6.44 -1.32 -13.12
CA GLU A 52 -6.47 -0.60 -14.39
C GLU A 52 -7.92 -0.51 -14.90
N LYS A 53 -8.37 0.69 -15.29
CA LYS A 53 -9.68 0.92 -15.90
C LYS A 53 -9.68 2.18 -16.76
N ASN A 54 -10.05 2.07 -18.04
CA ASN A 54 -10.22 3.20 -18.98
C ASN A 54 -9.03 4.19 -18.94
N ASP A 55 -7.82 3.72 -19.28
CA ASP A 55 -6.59 4.53 -19.31
C ASP A 55 -6.19 5.14 -17.96
N LYS A 56 -6.71 4.60 -16.86
CA LYS A 56 -6.31 4.96 -15.50
C LYS A 56 -5.79 3.74 -14.78
N ALA A 57 -4.63 3.88 -14.15
CA ALA A 57 -4.12 2.92 -13.20
C ALA A 57 -4.27 3.48 -11.78
N THR A 58 -4.85 2.71 -10.88
CA THR A 58 -5.03 3.06 -9.47
C THR A 58 -4.28 2.06 -8.62
N LEU A 59 -3.23 2.51 -7.95
CA LEU A 59 -2.56 1.75 -6.90
C LEU A 59 -3.49 1.65 -5.69
N ILE A 60 -3.69 0.44 -5.19
CA ILE A 60 -4.50 0.15 -4.01
C ILE A 60 -3.68 -0.72 -3.08
N TYR A 61 -3.38 -0.22 -1.88
CA TYR A 61 -2.66 -1.03 -0.89
C TYR A 61 -3.25 -0.89 0.50
N ARG A 62 -2.96 -1.89 1.34
CA ARG A 62 -3.33 -1.93 2.74
C ARG A 62 -2.10 -2.06 3.60
N TYR A 63 -2.05 -1.29 4.67
CA TYR A 63 -1.00 -1.39 5.68
C TYR A 63 -1.57 -1.32 7.09
N GLN A 64 -0.81 -1.82 8.06
CA GLN A 64 -1.15 -1.81 9.47
C GLN A 64 0.02 -1.22 10.24
N LEU A 65 -0.23 -0.20 11.07
CA LEU A 65 0.78 0.35 11.99
C LEU A 65 0.88 -0.56 13.22
N MET A 66 2.10 -0.81 13.67
CA MET A 66 2.46 -1.52 14.90
C MET A 66 3.33 -0.65 15.78
#